data_AF-A0AAV0P1U6-F1
#
_entry.id   AF-A0AAV0P1U6-F1
#
_cell.length_a   1.000
_cell.length_b   1.000
_cell.length_c   1.000
_cell.angle_alpha   90.00
_cell.angle_beta   90.00
_cell.angle_gamma   90.00
#
_symmetry.space_group_name_H-M   'P 1'
#
loop_
_entity.id
_entity.type
_entity.pdbx_description
1 polymer ?
#
loop_
_entity_poly.entity_id
_entity_poly.type
_entity_poly.pdbx_seq_one_letter_code
_entity_poly.pdbx_strand_id
1 'polypeptide(L)' 'HRHGILALEINRLLSLNWEVSISHTYRECNFAADFLAKKGHSLHFGTHFVDSNDPGLRYWLLYDVMGLFQERSVICSA' A
#
# COMPACT_ATOMS: atom_id res chain seq x y z
N HIS A 1 8.28 -17.87 -15.15
CA HIS A 1 7.58 -18.77 -14.19
C HIS A 1 7.30 -18.19 -12.80
N ARG A 2 8.07 -17.23 -12.24
CA ARG A 2 7.83 -16.69 -10.87
C ARG A 2 6.60 -15.77 -10.73
N HIS A 3 6.19 -15.07 -11.78
CA HIS A 3 5.06 -14.12 -11.75
C HIS A 3 3.74 -14.69 -12.31
N GLY A 4 3.78 -15.87 -12.95
CA GLY A 4 2.60 -16.47 -13.59
C GLY A 4 1.52 -16.87 -12.58
N ILE A 5 1.95 -17.40 -11.42
CA ILE A 5 1.03 -17.78 -10.33
C ILE A 5 0.32 -16.55 -9.77
N LEU A 6 1.05 -15.45 -9.57
CA LEU A 6 0.48 -14.20 -9.09
C LEU A 6 -0.54 -13.62 -10.08
N ALA A 7 -0.23 -13.64 -11.37
CA ALA A 7 -1.15 -13.16 -12.41
C ALA A 7 -2.44 -14.00 -12.47
N LEU A 8 -2.33 -15.33 -12.34
CA LEU A 8 -3.49 -16.21 -12.27
C LEU A 8 -4.36 -15.91 -11.04
N GLU A 9 -3.74 -15.69 -9.88
CA GLU A 9 -4.49 -15.39 -8.66
C GLU A 9 -5.17 -14.02 -8.71
N ILE A 10 -4.51 -13.00 -9.28
CA ILE A 10 -5.12 -11.69 -9.53
C ILE A 10 -6.34 -11.86 -10.45
N ASN A 11 -6.22 -12.62 -11.55
CA ASN A 11 -7.35 -12.88 -12.45
C ASN A 11 -8.49 -13.63 -11.75
N ARG A 12 -8.19 -14.60 -10.89
CA ARG A 12 -9.18 -15.31 -10.07
C ARG A 12 -9.91 -14.37 -9.13
N LEU A 13 -9.19 -13.43 -8.49
CA LEU A 13 -9.79 -12.40 -7.66
C LEU A 13 -10.69 -11.48 -8.48
N LEU A 14 -10.25 -11.03 -9.66
CA LEU A 14 -11.06 -10.19 -10.54
C LEU A 14 -12.36 -10.85 -11.03
N SER A 15 -12.44 -12.19 -11.07
CA SER A 15 -13.64 -12.91 -11.50
C SER A 15 -14.68 -13.13 -10.40
N LEU A 16 -14.43 -12.69 -9.17
CA LEU A 16 -15.41 -12.80 -8.07
C LEU A 16 -16.59 -11.85 -8.30
N ASN A 17 -17.70 -12.06 -7.59
CA ASN A 17 -18.89 -11.21 -7.67
C ASN A 17 -18.72 -9.94 -6.82
N TRP A 18 -17.84 -9.05 -7.26
CA TRP A 18 -17.54 -7.76 -6.62
C TRP A 18 -17.15 -6.72 -7.70
N GLU A 19 -17.33 -5.45 -7.37
CA GLU A 19 -16.90 -4.35 -8.22
C GLU A 19 -15.48 -3.93 -7.81
N VAL A 20 -14.55 -3.97 -8.76
CA VAL A 20 -13.14 -3.62 -8.52
C VAL A 20 -12.73 -2.50 -9.46
N SER A 21 -12.17 -1.44 -8.89
CA SER A 21 -11.49 -0.38 -9.65
C SER A 21 -10.00 -0.38 -9.29
N ILE A 22 -9.15 -0.35 -10.31
CA ILE A 22 -7.70 -0.27 -10.13
C ILE A 22 -7.27 1.12 -10.60
N SER A 23 -6.80 1.94 -9.66
CA SER A 23 -6.21 3.25 -9.92
C SER A 23 -4.73 3.24 -9.59
N HIS A 24 -3.91 3.83 -10.44
CA HIS A 24 -2.52 4.10 -10.13
C HIS A 24 -2.40 5.42 -9.37
N THR A 25 -1.62 5.43 -8.29
CA THR A 25 -1.26 6.64 -7.53
C THR A 25 0.24 6.65 -7.29
N TYR A 26 0.83 7.83 -7.13
CA TYR A 26 2.24 7.93 -6.78
C TYR A 26 2.48 7.34 -5.39
N ARG A 27 3.67 6.77 -5.17
CA ARG A 27 4.07 6.21 -3.87
C ARG A 27 3.91 7.22 -2.73
N GLU A 28 4.17 8.48 -3.03
CA GLU A 28 4.07 9.62 -2.12
C GLU A 28 2.63 10.06 -1.84
N CYS A 29 1.63 9.34 -2.36
CA CYS A 29 0.21 9.54 -2.07
C CYS A 29 -0.44 8.25 -1.52
N ASN A 30 0.39 7.30 -1.06
CA ASN A 30 -0.05 6.00 -0.54
C ASN A 30 0.81 5.58 0.68
N PHE A 31 1.04 6.55 1.58
CA PHE A 31 1.91 6.39 2.73
C PHE A 31 1.37 5.39 3.74
N ALA A 32 0.05 5.33 3.96
CA ALA A 32 -0.55 4.39 4.90
C ALA A 32 -0.32 2.94 4.45
N ALA A 33 -0.44 2.65 3.14
CA ALA A 33 -0.16 1.33 2.60
C ALA A 33 1.33 0.96 2.73
N ASP A 34 2.26 1.89 2.43
CA ASP A 34 3.70 1.67 2.60
C ASP A 34 4.07 1.43 4.08
N PHE A 35 3.48 2.19 5.00
CA PHE A 35 3.64 2.01 6.44
C PHE A 35 3.13 0.64 6.90
N LEU A 36 1.93 0.24 6.50
CA LEU A 36 1.34 -1.05 6.88
C LEU A 36 2.13 -2.23 6.31
N ALA A 37 2.61 -2.13 5.06
CA ALA A 37 3.44 -3.15 4.45
C ALA A 37 4.77 -3.34 5.21
N LYS A 38 5.43 -2.23 5.59
CA LYS A 38 6.64 -2.26 6.43
C LYS A 38 6.38 -2.84 7.81
N LYS A 39 5.29 -2.43 8.46
CA LYS A 39 4.90 -2.95 9.77
C LYS A 39 4.64 -4.46 9.69
N GLY A 40 3.90 -4.91 8.67
CA GLY A 40 3.59 -6.33 8.44
C GLY A 40 4.83 -7.18 8.18
N HIS A 41 5.86 -6.63 7.51
CA HIS A 41 7.13 -7.33 7.31
C HIS A 41 7.83 -7.71 8.62
N SER A 42 7.67 -6.90 9.67
CA SER A 42 8.26 -7.15 10.98
C SER A 42 7.40 -8.07 11.88
N LEU A 43 6.20 -8.44 11.44
CA LEU A 43 5.28 -9.29 12.20
C LEU A 43 5.41 -10.76 11.75
N HIS A 44 5.01 -11.67 12.64
CA HIS A 44 4.92 -13.08 12.29
C HIS A 44 3.83 -13.29 11.22
N PHE A 45 3.93 -14.39 10.45
CA PHE A 45 2.86 -14.79 9.54
C PHE A 45 1.52 -14.94 10.27
N GLY A 46 0.46 -14.44 9.65
CA GLY A 46 -0.89 -14.47 10.21
C GLY A 46 -1.71 -13.24 9.81
N THR A 47 -2.93 -13.17 10.34
CA THR A 47 -3.80 -12.00 10.18
C THR A 47 -3.63 -11.08 11.38
N HIS A 48 -3.30 -9.83 11.12
CA HIS A 48 -3.11 -8.80 12.13
C HIS A 48 -4.11 -7.67 11.91
N PHE A 49 -4.78 -7.26 12.99
CA PHE A 49 -5.68 -6.12 12.98
C PHE A 49 -4.96 -4.90 13.55
N VAL A 50 -4.94 -3.81 12.78
CA VAL A 50 -4.33 -2.55 13.21
C VAL A 50 -5.45 -1.52 13.33
N ASP A 51 -5.63 -0.98 14.54
CA ASP A 51 -6.60 0.08 14.82
C ASP A 51 -6.13 1.41 14.18
N SER A 52 -7.07 2.20 13.67
CA SER A 52 -6.83 3.57 13.20
C SER A 52 -6.33 4.52 14.31
N ASN A 53 -6.47 4.13 15.57
CA ASN A 53 -5.85 4.81 16.71
C ASN A 53 -4.32 4.62 16.80
N ASP A 54 -3.72 3.72 16.01
CA ASP A 54 -2.26 3.61 15.92
C ASP A 54 -1.68 4.97 15.49
N PRO A 55 -0.84 5.62 16.31
CA PRO A 55 -0.40 6.99 16.05
C PRO A 55 0.36 7.13 14.71
N GLY A 56 1.10 6.09 14.31
CA GLY A 56 1.83 6.07 13.05
C GLY A 56 0.87 5.96 11.87
N LEU A 57 -0.11 5.06 11.95
CA LEU A 57 -1.11 4.87 10.89
C LEU A 57 -2.02 6.10 10.74
N ARG A 58 -2.51 6.67 11.84
CA ARG A 58 -3.42 7.82 11.82
C ARG A 58 -2.82 9.02 11.11
N TYR A 59 -1.55 9.27 11.35
CA TYR A 59 -0.80 10.34 10.69
C TYR A 59 -0.74 10.13 9.18
N TRP A 60 -0.37 8.94 8.72
CA TRP A 60 -0.29 8.65 7.29
C TRP A 60 -1.64 8.63 6.58
N LEU A 61 -2.69 8.13 7.25
CA LEU A 61 -4.05 8.20 6.73
C LEU A 61 -4.49 9.65 6.48
N LEU A 62 -4.18 10.57 7.40
CA LEU A 62 -4.49 11.99 7.21
C LEU A 62 -3.74 12.56 6.00
N TYR A 63 -2.46 12.23 5.82
CA TYR A 63 -1.66 12.66 4.68
C TYR A 63 -2.22 12.16 3.34
N ASP A 64 -2.58 10.87 3.28
CA ASP A 64 -3.17 10.26 2.08
C ASP A 64 -4.52 10.90 1.73
N VAL A 65 -5.39 11.14 2.73
CA VAL A 65 -6.69 11.82 2.53
C VAL A 65 -6.53 13.27 2.07
N MET A 66 -5.52 13.98 2.58
CA MET A 66 -5.24 15.36 2.19
C MET A 66 -4.57 15.47 0.81
N GLY A 67 -4.16 14.34 0.19
CA GLY A 67 -3.46 14.33 -1.09
C GLY A 67 -2.09 15.02 -1.03
N LEU A 68 -1.49 15.08 0.16
CA LEU A 68 -0.16 15.68 0.34
C LEU A 68 0.86 14.70 -0.22
N PHE A 69 1.64 15.14 -1.21
CA PHE A 69 2.79 14.41 -1.71
C PHE A 69 4.09 15.07 -1.26
N GLN A 70 5.10 14.25 -0.99
CA GLN A 70 6.43 14.69 -0.63
C GLN A 70 7.36 14.46 -1.81
N GLU A 71 7.66 15.49 -2.58
CA GLU A 71 8.60 15.38 -3.70
C GLU A 71 9.95 14.85 -3.22
N ARG A 72 10.38 13.71 -3.74
CA ARG A 72 11.76 13.24 -3.60
C ARG A 72 12.59 13.84 -4.72
N SER A 73 13.30 14.92 -4.44
CA SER A 73 14.37 15.35 -5.33
C SER A 73 15.46 14.28 -5.34
N VAL A 74 15.70 13.68 -6.51
CA VAL A 74 16.90 12.86 -6.73
C VAL A 74 18.03 13.84 -6.97
N ILE A 75 18.82 14.13 -5.93
CA ILE A 75 20.06 14.90 -6.11
C ILE A 75 21.06 13.95 -6.78
N CYS A 76 21.16 14.02 -8.10
CA CYS A 76 22.29 13.47 -8.82
C CYS A 76 23.50 14.38 -8.55
N SER A 77 24.33 14.04 -7.57
CA SER A 77 25.67 14.61 -7.43
C SER A 77 26.52 14.10 -8.59
N ALA A 78 26.97 15.03 -9.45
CA ALA A 78 27.90 14.77 -10.56
C ALA A 78 29.33 14.54 -10.06
#